data_AF-X1D8H3-F1
#
_entry.id   AF-X1D8H3-F1
#
_cell.length_a   1.000
_cell.length_b   1.000
_cell.length_c   1.000
_cell.angle_alpha   90.00
_cell.angle_beta   90.00
_cell.angle_gamma   90.00
#
_symmetry.space_group_name_H-M   'P 1'
#
loop_
_entity.id
_entity.type
_entity.pdbx_description
1 polymer ?
#
loop_
_entity_poly.entity_id
_entity_poly.type
_entity_poly.pdbx_seq_one_letter_code
_entity_poly.pdbx_strand_id
1 'polypeptide(L)'
;MNKWYGFNFKINWPDNQDPKVWIDIFIIGTIVRDVISKKKSEIDLWRIHRRWPSDEHRHEVTFDCFADKETATSIEKLIRESETFKILQANNLLAGDLKKVTGGSNIHDIADDDSTRDWSEELKESWPYYINGCSEMFLFLIESLKGRSKTDVDEKNISEIESFYTELNNRISEIWQRHGSHAFFHHINAIFGYEPLLAKPRSFAGILASF
;
A
#
# COMPACT_ATOMS: atom_id res chain seq x y z
N MET A 1 -24.50 -5.70 3.83
CA MET A 1 -23.67 -6.82 3.35
C MET A 1 -22.34 -6.24 2.93
N ASN A 2 -21.26 -6.85 3.40
CA ASN A 2 -19.91 -6.36 3.15
C ASN A 2 -19.45 -6.73 1.74
N LYS A 3 -18.58 -5.89 1.18
CA LYS A 3 -17.92 -6.08 -0.11
C LYS A 3 -16.52 -5.52 -0.04
N TRP A 4 -15.68 -5.95 -0.97
CA TRP A 4 -14.40 -5.28 -1.21
C TRP A 4 -14.62 -3.91 -1.85
N TYR A 5 -13.96 -2.90 -1.31
CA TYR A 5 -13.89 -1.55 -1.86
C TYR A 5 -12.44 -1.14 -1.99
N GLY A 6 -12.02 -0.76 -3.20
CA GLY A 6 -10.69 -0.26 -3.49
C GLY A 6 -10.71 1.26 -3.69
N PHE A 7 -9.76 1.96 -3.08
CA PHE A 7 -9.55 3.39 -3.21
C PHE A 7 -8.18 3.64 -3.84
N ASN A 8 -8.19 3.97 -5.12
CA ASN A 8 -6.98 4.01 -5.95
C ASN A 8 -6.48 5.45 -6.09
N PHE A 9 -5.24 5.65 -5.68
CA PHE A 9 -4.47 6.88 -5.83
C PHE A 9 -3.53 6.70 -7.01
N LYS A 10 -3.91 7.23 -8.16
CA LYS A 10 -3.06 7.25 -9.35
C LYS A 10 -2.06 8.38 -9.21
N ILE A 11 -0.79 8.05 -9.18
CA ILE A 11 0.30 9.01 -8.98
C ILE A 11 0.80 9.49 -10.33
N ASN A 12 1.01 10.79 -10.44
CA ASN A 12 1.59 11.39 -11.64
C ASN A 12 3.08 11.06 -11.68
N TRP A 13 3.45 10.12 -12.55
CA TRP A 13 4.81 9.66 -12.75
C TRP A 13 5.18 9.85 -14.23
N PRO A 14 6.05 10.82 -14.56
CA PRO A 14 6.51 11.05 -15.92
C PRO A 14 7.44 9.94 -16.41
N ASP A 15 7.39 9.65 -17.71
CA ASP A 15 8.32 8.74 -18.37
C ASP A 15 9.78 9.17 -18.14
N ASN A 16 10.67 8.20 -17.92
CA ASN A 16 12.12 8.38 -17.71
C ASN A 16 12.53 9.08 -16.41
N GLN A 17 11.69 9.06 -15.36
CA GLN A 17 12.08 9.46 -14.01
C GLN A 17 11.98 8.29 -13.04
N ASP A 18 12.74 8.33 -11.96
CA ASP A 18 12.54 7.38 -10.86
C ASP A 18 11.15 7.56 -10.23
N PRO A 19 10.49 6.48 -9.79
CA PRO A 19 9.20 6.57 -9.14
C PRO A 19 9.31 7.40 -7.86
N LYS A 20 8.33 8.29 -7.65
CA LYS A 20 8.25 9.13 -6.43
C LYS A 20 7.71 8.33 -5.26
N VAL A 21 8.51 7.38 -4.79
CA VAL A 21 8.15 6.40 -3.75
C VAL A 21 7.66 7.03 -2.45
N TRP A 22 8.17 8.22 -2.13
CA TRP A 22 7.77 8.97 -0.94
C TRP A 22 6.26 9.28 -0.92
N ILE A 23 5.61 9.41 -2.08
CA ILE A 23 4.16 9.65 -2.18
C ILE A 23 3.38 8.48 -1.59
N ASP A 24 3.85 7.24 -1.79
CA ASP A 24 3.20 6.05 -1.25
C ASP A 24 3.23 6.07 0.27
N ILE A 25 4.41 6.34 0.83
CA ILE A 25 4.60 6.38 2.27
C ILE A 25 3.82 7.57 2.86
N PHE A 26 3.72 8.68 2.13
CA PHE A 26 2.91 9.82 2.53
C PHE A 26 1.43 9.45 2.63
N ILE A 27 0.85 8.88 1.56
CA ILE A 27 -0.55 8.42 1.52
C ILE A 27 -0.82 7.41 2.64
N ILE A 28 0.04 6.42 2.82
CA ILE A 28 -0.15 5.37 3.82
C ILE A 28 -0.03 5.94 5.24
N GLY A 29 1.01 6.71 5.50
CA GLY A 29 1.30 7.28 6.83
C GLY A 29 0.43 8.48 7.22
N THR A 30 -0.55 8.86 6.39
CA THR A 30 -1.52 9.91 6.67
C THR A 30 -2.95 9.43 6.41
N ILE A 31 -3.34 9.31 5.14
CA ILE A 31 -4.71 8.98 4.72
C ILE A 31 -5.11 7.60 5.23
N VAL A 32 -4.31 6.56 4.94
CA VAL A 32 -4.66 5.19 5.36
C VAL A 32 -4.66 5.08 6.88
N ARG A 33 -3.62 5.61 7.55
CA ARG A 33 -3.59 5.73 9.01
C ARG A 33 -4.87 6.36 9.58
N ASP A 34 -5.31 7.49 9.03
CA ASP A 34 -6.49 8.22 9.51
C ASP A 34 -7.78 7.44 9.27
N VAL A 35 -7.88 6.74 8.13
CA VAL A 35 -9.00 5.82 7.87
C VAL A 35 -9.02 4.71 8.91
N ILE A 36 -7.89 3.99 9.09
CA ILE A 36 -7.82 2.87 10.04
C ILE A 36 -8.09 3.35 11.47
N SER A 37 -7.48 4.44 11.94
CA SER A 37 -7.72 4.96 13.29
C SER A 37 -9.18 5.32 13.57
N LYS A 38 -9.93 5.78 12.55
CA LYS A 38 -11.33 6.20 12.68
C LYS A 38 -12.34 5.09 12.38
N LYS A 39 -11.96 4.09 11.59
CA LYS A 39 -12.89 3.11 10.99
C LYS A 39 -12.52 1.64 11.22
N LYS A 40 -11.45 1.33 11.97
CA LYS A 40 -11.00 -0.06 12.19
C LYS A 40 -12.07 -1.01 12.70
N SER A 41 -12.97 -0.57 13.58
CA SER A 41 -14.07 -1.42 14.08
C SER A 41 -15.18 -1.69 13.06
N GLU A 42 -15.20 -0.95 11.95
CA GLU A 42 -16.20 -1.04 10.86
C GLU A 42 -15.61 -1.77 9.62
N ILE A 43 -14.33 -2.15 9.66
CA ILE A 43 -13.61 -2.79 8.56
C ILE A 43 -13.18 -4.20 9.01
N ASP A 44 -13.62 -5.23 8.30
CA ASP A 44 -13.29 -6.62 8.65
C ASP A 44 -11.84 -6.97 8.28
N LEU A 45 -11.44 -6.61 7.06
CA LEU A 45 -10.09 -6.79 6.52
C LEU A 45 -9.73 -5.62 5.63
N TRP A 46 -8.44 -5.31 5.55
CA TRP A 46 -7.92 -4.30 4.64
C TRP A 46 -6.53 -4.66 4.15
N ARG A 47 -6.12 -4.05 3.04
CA ARG A 47 -4.75 -4.15 2.55
C ARG A 47 -4.30 -2.88 1.86
N ILE A 48 -2.98 -2.73 1.79
CA ILE A 48 -2.33 -1.76 0.92
C ILE A 48 -1.74 -2.52 -0.26
N HIS A 49 -2.01 -2.04 -1.47
CA HIS A 49 -1.38 -2.52 -2.70
C HIS A 49 -0.62 -1.37 -3.36
N ARG A 50 0.64 -1.62 -3.76
CA ARG A 50 1.49 -0.67 -4.46
C ARG A 50 1.87 -1.27 -5.80
N ARG A 51 1.65 -0.54 -6.90
CA ARG A 51 1.89 -1.03 -8.25
C ARG A 51 2.80 -0.07 -9.02
N TRP A 52 3.89 -0.62 -9.56
CA TRP A 52 4.82 0.04 -10.50
C TRP A 52 5.05 -0.82 -11.74
N PRO A 53 4.06 -0.95 -12.64
CA PRO A 53 4.25 -1.56 -13.94
C PRO A 53 5.22 -0.72 -14.77
N SER A 54 6.00 -1.39 -15.61
CA SER A 54 6.77 -0.76 -16.68
C SER A 54 5.93 -0.44 -17.92
N ASP A 55 4.61 -0.65 -17.86
CA ASP A 55 3.66 -0.43 -18.95
C ASP A 55 2.73 0.77 -18.68
N GLU A 56 1.78 1.05 -19.57
CA GLU A 56 0.86 2.21 -19.55
C GLU A 56 0.06 2.38 -18.24
N HIS A 57 0.10 1.39 -17.33
CA HIS A 57 -0.47 1.46 -16.00
C HIS A 57 0.46 2.24 -15.07
N ARG A 58 0.18 3.53 -14.95
CA ARG A 58 0.86 4.51 -14.10
C ARG A 58 0.95 4.05 -12.64
N HIS A 59 2.01 4.48 -11.95
CA HIS A 59 2.23 4.32 -10.51
C HIS A 59 0.94 4.48 -9.71
N GLU A 60 0.53 3.43 -8.98
CA GLU A 60 -0.72 3.42 -8.21
C GLU A 60 -0.49 2.90 -6.78
N VAL A 61 -1.17 3.55 -5.82
CA VAL A 61 -1.36 3.03 -4.47
C VAL A 61 -2.85 2.78 -4.29
N THR A 62 -3.20 1.61 -3.78
CA THR A 62 -4.59 1.23 -3.52
C THR A 62 -4.74 0.85 -2.06
N PHE A 63 -5.75 1.44 -1.42
CA PHE A 63 -6.27 0.98 -0.13
C PHE A 63 -7.52 0.16 -0.41
N ASP A 64 -7.48 -1.14 -0.09
CA ASP A 64 -8.63 -2.03 -0.21
C ASP A 64 -9.18 -2.34 1.18
N CYS A 65 -10.50 -2.34 1.34
CA CYS A 65 -11.17 -2.77 2.56
C CYS A 65 -12.42 -3.61 2.30
N PHE A 66 -12.66 -4.61 3.15
CA PHE A 66 -13.91 -5.36 3.20
C PHE A 66 -14.81 -4.75 4.27
N ALA A 67 -15.87 -4.07 3.82
CA ALA A 67 -16.78 -3.31 4.69
C ALA A 67 -18.16 -3.19 4.04
N ASP A 68 -19.14 -2.64 4.75
CA ASP A 68 -20.42 -2.30 4.14
C ASP A 68 -20.36 -1.01 3.29
N LYS A 69 -21.44 -0.74 2.55
CA LYS A 69 -21.54 0.42 1.66
C LYS A 69 -21.49 1.75 2.40
N GLU A 70 -22.02 1.81 3.62
CA GLU A 70 -22.07 3.05 4.41
C GLU A 70 -20.66 3.41 4.88
N THR A 71 -19.96 2.44 5.45
CA THR A 71 -18.55 2.53 5.86
C THR A 71 -17.67 2.93 4.67
N ALA A 72 -17.81 2.27 3.52
CA ALA A 72 -17.04 2.61 2.31
C ALA A 72 -17.32 4.03 1.80
N THR A 73 -18.57 4.50 1.89
CA THR A 73 -18.92 5.90 1.57
C THR A 73 -18.29 6.87 2.57
N SER A 74 -18.30 6.54 3.85
CA SER A 74 -17.66 7.34 4.89
C SER A 74 -16.14 7.40 4.70
N ILE A 75 -15.50 6.30 4.32
CA ILE A 75 -14.06 6.24 4.01
C ILE A 75 -13.75 7.14 2.81
N GLU A 76 -14.52 7.04 1.72
CA GLU A 76 -14.35 7.89 0.55
C GLU A 76 -14.36 9.38 0.93
N LYS A 77 -15.33 9.76 1.77
CA LYS A 77 -15.46 11.14 2.27
C LYS A 77 -14.24 11.54 3.09
N LEU A 78 -13.79 10.70 4.04
CA LEU A 78 -12.59 10.95 4.85
C LEU A 78 -11.35 11.18 3.99
N ILE A 79 -11.17 10.38 2.93
CA ILE A 79 -10.05 10.52 2.00
C ILE A 79 -10.12 11.87 1.28
N ARG A 80 -11.26 12.18 0.65
CA ARG A 80 -11.45 13.41 -0.13
C ARG A 80 -11.33 14.68 0.71
N GLU A 81 -11.75 14.62 1.97
CA GLU A 81 -11.68 15.76 2.88
C GLU A 81 -10.30 15.92 3.55
N SER A 82 -9.44 14.91 3.48
CA SER A 82 -8.11 14.95 4.08
C SER A 82 -7.23 16.05 3.48
N GLU A 83 -6.43 16.68 4.32
CA GLU A 83 -5.49 17.72 3.88
C GLU A 83 -4.43 17.13 2.95
N THR A 84 -3.96 15.92 3.24
CA THR A 84 -3.01 15.19 2.37
C THR A 84 -3.55 15.03 0.95
N PHE A 85 -4.80 14.60 0.78
CA PHE A 85 -5.37 14.44 -0.55
C PHE A 85 -5.43 15.78 -1.31
N LYS A 86 -5.80 16.86 -0.62
CA LYS A 86 -5.83 18.21 -1.20
C LYS A 86 -4.43 18.71 -1.57
N ILE A 87 -3.42 18.48 -0.74
CA ILE A 87 -2.01 18.81 -1.03
C ILE A 87 -1.54 18.07 -2.28
N LEU A 88 -1.83 16.77 -2.40
CA LEU A 88 -1.44 15.97 -3.55
C LEU A 88 -2.12 16.47 -4.85
N GLN A 89 -3.39 16.86 -4.78
CA GLN A 89 -4.09 17.47 -5.92
C GLN A 89 -3.54 18.85 -6.29
N ALA A 90 -3.34 19.73 -5.31
CA ALA A 90 -2.87 21.10 -5.53
C ALA A 90 -1.46 21.15 -6.15
N ASN A 91 -0.63 20.13 -5.87
CA ASN A 91 0.72 20.00 -6.40
C ASN A 91 0.81 19.11 -7.66
N ASN A 92 -0.33 18.72 -8.25
CA ASN A 92 -0.40 17.88 -9.46
C ASN A 92 0.37 16.54 -9.33
N LEU A 93 0.36 15.97 -8.12
CA LEU A 93 1.03 14.70 -7.81
C LEU A 93 0.11 13.49 -8.04
N LEU A 94 -1.18 13.71 -8.24
CA LEU A 94 -2.13 12.69 -8.67
C LEU A 94 -2.44 12.85 -10.16
N ALA A 95 -2.51 11.74 -10.88
CA ALA A 95 -2.87 11.69 -12.30
C ALA A 95 -4.38 11.82 -12.55
N GLY A 96 -5.17 12.12 -11.52
CA GLY A 96 -6.62 12.26 -11.58
C GLY A 96 -7.25 12.32 -10.19
N ASP A 97 -8.57 12.23 -10.16
CA ASP A 97 -9.33 12.13 -8.91
C ASP A 97 -9.27 10.71 -8.32
N LEU A 98 -9.68 10.58 -7.05
CA LEU A 98 -9.80 9.30 -6.36
C LEU A 98 -10.76 8.37 -7.11
N LYS A 99 -10.27 7.21 -7.53
CA LYS A 99 -11.11 6.17 -8.14
C LYS A 99 -11.53 5.17 -7.08
N LYS A 100 -12.85 5.00 -6.91
CA LYS A 100 -13.43 3.95 -6.07
C LYS A 100 -13.85 2.77 -6.93
N VAL A 101 -13.36 1.58 -6.59
CA VAL A 101 -13.70 0.31 -7.22
C VAL A 101 -14.51 -0.52 -6.23
N THR A 102 -15.53 -1.23 -6.71
CA THR A 102 -16.28 -2.20 -5.91
C THR A 102 -15.96 -3.59 -6.40
N GLY A 103 -15.55 -4.46 -5.47
CA GLY A 103 -15.15 -5.83 -5.70
C GLY A 103 -16.20 -6.85 -5.28
N GLY A 104 -15.74 -8.09 -5.08
CA GLY A 104 -16.56 -9.22 -4.66
C GLY A 104 -17.25 -9.00 -3.31
N SER A 105 -18.40 -9.67 -3.14
CA SER A 105 -19.13 -9.70 -1.86
C SER A 105 -18.68 -10.84 -0.94
N ASN A 106 -17.76 -11.67 -1.41
CA ASN A 106 -17.10 -12.69 -0.62
C ASN A 106 -15.78 -12.13 -0.09
N ILE A 107 -15.51 -12.31 1.20
CA ILE A 107 -14.28 -11.85 1.84
C ILE A 107 -13.03 -12.51 1.23
N HIS A 108 -13.18 -13.70 0.66
CA HIS A 108 -12.13 -14.45 -0.03
C HIS A 108 -11.96 -14.05 -1.51
N ASP A 109 -12.92 -13.33 -2.09
CA ASP A 109 -12.86 -12.85 -3.48
C ASP A 109 -12.34 -11.40 -3.52
N ILE A 110 -11.07 -11.22 -3.13
CA ILE A 110 -10.42 -9.91 -3.27
C ILE A 110 -10.38 -9.54 -4.76
N ALA A 111 -10.97 -8.39 -5.06
CA ALA A 111 -10.98 -7.83 -6.40
C ALA A 111 -9.65 -7.15 -6.72
N ASP A 112 -8.59 -7.92 -6.94
CA ASP A 112 -7.51 -7.43 -7.81
C ASP A 112 -6.57 -8.54 -8.31
N ASP A 113 -6.24 -8.40 -9.59
CA ASP A 113 -5.28 -9.14 -10.41
C ASP A 113 -5.69 -10.52 -10.98
N ASP A 114 -5.57 -10.65 -12.31
CA ASP A 114 -5.61 -11.90 -13.08
C ASP A 114 -4.67 -12.98 -12.48
N SER A 115 -3.64 -12.56 -11.74
CA SER A 115 -2.65 -13.43 -11.09
C SER A 115 -3.19 -14.31 -9.96
N THR A 116 -4.40 -14.05 -9.46
CA THR A 116 -5.03 -14.84 -8.37
C THR A 116 -5.88 -16.00 -8.89
N ARG A 117 -6.18 -16.04 -10.20
CA ARG A 117 -7.04 -17.08 -10.79
C ARG A 117 -6.48 -18.49 -10.65
N ASP A 118 -5.16 -18.60 -10.66
CA ASP A 118 -4.44 -19.89 -10.61
C ASP A 118 -4.17 -20.38 -9.18
N TRP A 119 -4.62 -19.66 -8.15
CA TRP A 119 -4.42 -20.06 -6.76
C TRP A 119 -5.37 -21.20 -6.37
N SER A 120 -4.90 -22.09 -5.48
CA SER A 120 -5.78 -23.08 -4.87
C SER A 120 -6.81 -22.40 -3.97
N GLU A 121 -7.92 -23.09 -3.69
CA GLU A 121 -8.99 -22.54 -2.85
C GLU A 121 -8.50 -22.26 -1.42
N GLU A 122 -7.64 -23.11 -0.85
CA GLU A 122 -7.05 -22.88 0.47
C GLU A 122 -6.22 -21.60 0.53
N LEU A 123 -5.50 -21.27 -0.55
CA LEU A 123 -4.74 -20.03 -0.63
C LEU A 123 -5.69 -18.83 -0.77
N LYS A 124 -6.73 -18.90 -1.62
CA LYS A 124 -7.73 -17.82 -1.73
C LYS A 124 -8.42 -17.55 -0.40
N GLU A 125 -8.73 -18.60 0.36
CA GLU A 125 -9.37 -18.48 1.67
C GLU A 125 -8.46 -17.83 2.71
N SER A 126 -7.19 -18.22 2.75
CA SER A 126 -6.22 -17.78 3.78
C SER A 126 -5.52 -16.45 3.46
N TRP A 127 -5.36 -16.12 2.18
CA TRP A 127 -4.58 -14.97 1.73
C TRP A 127 -5.06 -13.61 2.27
N PRO A 128 -6.37 -13.30 2.32
CA PRO A 128 -6.85 -12.03 2.88
C PRO A 128 -6.35 -11.75 4.30
N TYR A 129 -6.24 -12.78 5.14
CA TYR A 129 -5.75 -12.64 6.51
C TYR A 129 -4.24 -12.37 6.55
N TYR A 130 -3.46 -13.08 5.73
CA TYR A 130 -2.03 -12.88 5.61
C TYR A 130 -1.71 -11.44 5.17
N ILE A 131 -2.30 -10.98 4.08
CA ILE A 131 -1.99 -9.66 3.52
C ILE A 131 -2.48 -8.52 4.44
N ASN A 132 -3.58 -8.72 5.16
CA ASN A 132 -4.05 -7.79 6.18
C ASN A 132 -3.01 -7.64 7.30
N GLY A 133 -2.47 -8.75 7.81
CA GLY A 133 -1.38 -8.74 8.79
C GLY A 133 -0.12 -8.03 8.29
N CYS A 134 0.27 -8.26 7.03
CA CYS A 134 1.38 -7.54 6.40
C CYS A 134 1.11 -6.03 6.32
N SER A 135 -0.11 -5.63 5.98
CA SER A 135 -0.50 -4.22 5.84
C SER A 135 -0.53 -3.50 7.19
N GLU A 136 -1.08 -4.15 8.23
CA GLU A 136 -1.04 -3.67 9.62
C GLU A 136 0.40 -3.48 10.10
N MET A 137 1.27 -4.47 9.89
CA MET A 137 2.68 -4.38 10.27
C MET A 137 3.40 -3.24 9.52
N PHE A 138 3.13 -3.07 8.22
CA PHE A 138 3.75 -2.02 7.42
C PHE A 138 3.33 -0.63 7.87
N LEU A 139 2.03 -0.43 8.13
CA LEU A 139 1.51 0.82 8.68
C LEU A 139 2.14 1.12 10.05
N PHE A 140 2.20 0.13 10.94
CA PHE A 140 2.82 0.29 12.25
C PHE A 140 4.31 0.64 12.16
N LEU A 141 5.04 0.06 11.20
CA LEU A 141 6.45 0.40 10.95
C LEU A 141 6.61 1.87 10.55
N ILE A 142 5.77 2.36 9.65
CA ILE A 142 5.72 3.77 9.25
C ILE A 142 5.48 4.66 10.48
N GLU A 143 4.45 4.34 11.28
CA GLU A 143 4.10 5.12 12.48
C GLU A 143 5.21 5.11 13.53
N SER A 144 5.81 3.95 13.81
CA SER A 144 6.91 3.83 14.76
C SER A 144 8.14 4.63 14.31
N LEU A 145 8.45 4.67 13.01
CA LEU A 145 9.57 5.45 12.50
C LEU A 145 9.27 6.95 12.51
N LYS A 146 8.03 7.36 12.17
CA LYS A 146 7.56 8.75 12.29
C LYS A 146 7.64 9.25 13.74
N GLY A 147 7.12 8.49 14.70
CA GLY A 147 7.11 8.89 16.12
C GLY A 147 8.50 8.97 16.76
N ARG A 148 9.52 8.38 16.14
CA ARG A 148 10.93 8.51 16.55
C ARG A 148 11.66 9.65 15.85
N SER A 149 11.08 10.22 14.80
CA SER A 149 11.67 11.37 14.13
C SER A 149 11.50 12.61 15.01
N LYS A 150 12.54 13.44 15.07
CA LYS A 150 12.50 14.76 15.74
C LYS A 150 12.19 15.89 14.76
N THR A 151 12.06 15.58 13.48
CA THR A 151 11.81 16.56 12.42
C THR A 151 10.37 17.05 12.54
N ASP A 152 10.22 18.33 12.86
CA ASP A 152 8.96 19.04 12.65
C ASP A 152 8.85 19.32 11.15
N VAL A 153 7.77 18.87 10.53
CA VAL A 153 7.55 19.03 9.08
C VAL A 153 6.41 20.01 8.92
N ASP A 154 6.64 21.11 8.19
CA ASP A 154 5.51 21.92 7.76
C ASP A 154 4.66 21.10 6.78
N GLU A 155 3.51 20.64 7.26
CA GLU A 155 2.55 19.84 6.50
C GLU A 155 2.01 20.57 5.25
N LYS A 156 2.34 21.85 5.03
CA LYS A 156 2.00 22.60 3.82
C LYS A 156 3.17 22.79 2.86
N ASN A 157 4.41 22.54 3.29
CA ASN A 157 5.59 22.67 2.45
C ASN A 157 5.91 21.35 1.76
N ILE A 158 5.58 21.25 0.47
CA ILE A 158 5.76 20.01 -0.29
C ILE A 158 7.22 19.52 -0.32
N SER A 159 8.20 20.43 -0.29
CA SER A 159 9.61 20.07 -0.29
C SER A 159 10.03 19.44 1.03
N GLU A 160 9.48 19.90 2.16
CA GLU A 160 9.74 19.31 3.47
C GLU A 160 9.05 17.96 3.61
N ILE A 161 7.81 17.84 3.12
CA ILE A 161 7.07 16.57 3.07
C ILE A 161 7.85 15.54 2.24
N GLU A 162 8.27 15.90 1.03
CA GLU A 162 9.05 15.03 0.14
C GLU A 162 10.35 14.58 0.81
N SER A 163 11.11 15.51 1.40
CA SER A 163 12.36 15.19 2.09
C SER A 163 12.13 14.21 3.25
N PHE A 164 11.15 14.50 4.11
CA PHE A 164 10.82 13.66 5.25
C PHE A 164 10.38 12.25 4.83
N TYR A 165 9.45 12.14 3.87
CA TYR A 165 8.93 10.85 3.44
C TYR A 165 9.92 10.06 2.58
N THR A 166 10.85 10.74 1.91
CA THR A 166 11.99 10.08 1.25
C THR A 166 12.92 9.46 2.28
N GLU A 167 13.29 10.19 3.34
CA GLU A 167 14.13 9.64 4.41
C GLU A 167 13.43 8.48 5.14
N LEU A 168 12.12 8.62 5.38
CA LEU A 168 11.31 7.56 5.96
C LEU A 168 11.32 6.29 5.10
N ASN A 169 11.15 6.43 3.78
CA ASN A 169 11.23 5.32 2.83
C ASN A 169 12.63 4.66 2.84
N ASN A 170 13.69 5.46 2.92
CA ASN A 170 15.07 4.95 2.98
C ASN A 170 15.28 4.10 4.24
N ARG A 171 14.79 4.55 5.39
CA ARG A 171 14.87 3.78 6.65
C ARG A 171 14.05 2.49 6.60
N ILE A 172 12.86 2.52 6.02
CA ILE A 172 12.05 1.32 5.79
C ILE A 172 12.80 0.32 4.89
N SER A 173 13.40 0.82 3.81
CA SER A 173 14.19 0.01 2.87
C SER A 173 15.43 -0.59 3.53
N GLU A 174 16.12 0.16 4.37
CA GLU A 174 17.26 -0.33 5.16
C GLU A 174 16.84 -1.45 6.11
N ILE A 175 15.70 -1.30 6.82
CA ILE A 175 15.15 -2.34 7.69
C ILE A 175 14.84 -3.60 6.89
N TRP A 176 14.19 -3.46 5.73
CA TRP A 176 13.91 -4.58 4.84
C TRP A 176 15.21 -5.26 4.36
N GLN A 177 16.19 -4.51 3.88
CA GLN A 177 17.44 -5.08 3.36
C GLN A 177 18.27 -5.77 4.45
N ARG A 178 18.32 -5.21 5.66
CA ARG A 178 19.14 -5.75 6.76
C ARG A 178 18.46 -6.87 7.53
N HIS A 179 17.15 -6.76 7.73
CA HIS A 179 16.40 -7.67 8.60
C HIS A 179 15.39 -8.54 7.86
N GLY A 180 15.15 -8.29 6.56
CA GLY A 180 14.20 -9.01 5.71
C GLY A 180 14.35 -10.51 5.73
N SER A 181 15.60 -10.99 5.59
CA SER A 181 15.92 -12.42 5.57
C SER A 181 15.53 -13.14 6.86
N HIS A 182 15.73 -12.50 8.02
CA HIS A 182 15.37 -13.09 9.31
C HIS A 182 13.90 -12.82 9.65
N ALA A 183 13.51 -11.55 9.73
CA ALA A 183 12.19 -11.15 10.24
C ALA A 183 11.04 -11.64 9.35
N PHE A 184 11.26 -11.80 8.04
CA PHE A 184 10.21 -12.18 7.10
C PHE A 184 10.47 -13.55 6.49
N PHE A 185 11.58 -13.72 5.75
CA PHE A 185 11.78 -14.97 5.01
C PHE A 185 12.00 -16.19 5.91
N HIS A 186 12.82 -16.07 6.96
CA HIS A 186 13.04 -17.18 7.90
C HIS A 186 11.74 -17.58 8.61
N HIS A 187 10.95 -16.63 9.11
CA HIS A 187 9.70 -16.94 9.81
C HIS A 187 8.62 -17.49 8.87
N ILE A 188 8.48 -16.95 7.65
CA ILE A 188 7.54 -17.48 6.66
C ILE A 188 7.94 -18.91 6.28
N ASN A 189 9.22 -19.14 5.94
CA ASN A 189 9.70 -20.49 5.60
C ASN A 189 9.53 -21.46 6.77
N ALA A 190 9.72 -21.03 8.02
CA ALA A 190 9.53 -21.88 9.20
C ALA A 190 8.09 -22.40 9.31
N ILE A 191 7.08 -21.59 8.98
CA ILE A 191 5.67 -22.00 8.99
C ILE A 191 5.41 -23.09 7.94
N PHE A 192 6.13 -23.06 6.82
CA PHE A 192 6.07 -24.08 5.76
C PHE A 192 7.10 -25.20 5.92
N GLY A 193 7.70 -25.36 7.10
CA GLY A 193 8.66 -26.46 7.35
C GLY A 193 9.98 -26.35 6.61
N TYR A 194 10.37 -25.14 6.18
CA TYR A 194 11.56 -24.85 5.37
C TYR A 194 11.59 -25.54 4.00
N GLU A 195 10.42 -25.89 3.45
CA GLU A 195 10.33 -26.40 2.08
C GLU A 195 10.83 -25.36 1.05
N PRO A 196 11.62 -25.77 0.04
CA PRO A 196 12.13 -24.84 -0.97
C PRO A 196 11.02 -24.15 -1.77
N LEU A 197 11.06 -22.83 -1.85
CA LEU A 197 10.17 -22.05 -2.71
C LEU A 197 10.58 -22.18 -4.18
N LEU A 198 9.67 -22.66 -5.03
CA LEU A 198 9.85 -22.65 -6.48
C LEU A 198 9.54 -21.26 -7.05
N ALA A 199 10.56 -20.42 -7.16
CA ALA A 199 10.44 -19.10 -7.79
C ALA A 199 10.67 -19.20 -9.30
N LYS A 200 9.69 -18.84 -10.11
CA LYS A 200 9.92 -18.59 -11.55
C LYS A 200 10.57 -17.20 -11.68
N PRO A 201 11.75 -17.07 -12.29
CA PRO A 201 12.30 -15.76 -12.57
C PRO A 201 11.31 -14.99 -13.46
N ARG A 202 10.87 -13.81 -13.02
CA ARG A 202 10.23 -12.87 -13.94
C ARG A 202 11.33 -12.35 -14.85
N SER A 203 11.18 -12.52 -16.16
CA SER A 203 12.06 -11.88 -17.13
C SER A 203 11.87 -10.37 -17.02
N PHE A 204 12.74 -9.68 -16.30
CA PHE A 204 12.84 -8.23 -16.37
C PHE A 204 13.51 -7.87 -17.70
N ALA A 205 12.69 -7.68 -18.73
CA ALA A 205 13.14 -6.98 -19.93
C ALA A 205 13.18 -5.48 -19.61
N GLY A 206 14.27 -5.02 -19.00
CA GLY A 206 14.53 -3.59 -18.82
C GLY A 206 14.94 -3.20 -17.40
N ILE A 207 16.16 -2.65 -17.31
CA ILE A 207 16.73 -1.89 -16.19
C ILE A 207 17.07 -2.73 -14.95
N LEU A 208 18.24 -3.38 -15.02
CA LEU A 208 19.10 -3.49 -13.84
C LEU A 208 19.54 -2.06 -13.48
N ALA A 209 18.81 -1.41 -12.57
CA ALA A 209 19.43 -0.38 -11.75
C ALA A 209 20.36 -1.12 -10.80
N SER A 210 21.66 -1.00 -11.05
CA SER A 210 22.71 -1.38 -10.11
C SER A 210 22.45 -0.67 -8.78
N PHE A 211 22.16 -1.45 -7.75
CA PHE A 211 22.29 -1.03 -6.35
C PHE A 211 23.74 -1.16 -5.90
#